data_AF-A0A8X6PFY9-F1
#
_entry.id   AF-A0A8X6PFY9-F1
#
_cell.length_a   1.000
_cell.length_b   1.000
_cell.length_c   1.000
_cell.angle_alpha   90.00
_cell.angle_beta   90.00
_cell.angle_gamma   90.00
#
_symmetry.space_group_name_H-M   'P 1'
#
loop_
_entity.id
_entity.type
_entity.pdbx_description
1 polymer ?
#
loop_
_entity_poly.entity_id
_entity_poly.type
_entity_poly.pdbx_seq_one_letter_code
_entity_poly.pdbx_strand_id
1 'polypeptide(L)'
;MNLPPPPAKFERYNDVLLRSVIKVSSKSMRNAVEETMDNYNKNSNMTATFDGSRQKRCQTSLKGVVSATCLETGKVLDFECLSKYCFK
;
A
#
# COMPACT_ATOMS: atom_id res chain seq x y z
N MET A 1 26.11 2.83 -19.63
CA MET A 1 25.06 1.91 -19.14
C MET A 1 24.18 1.58 -20.36
N ASN A 2 24.18 0.34 -20.83
CA ASN A 2 23.47 -0.07 -22.05
C ASN A 2 22.07 -0.57 -21.70
N LEU A 3 21.19 0.34 -21.26
CA LEU A 3 19.79 0.00 -21.06
C LEU A 3 19.00 0.26 -22.35
N PRO A 4 17.99 -0.57 -22.66
CA PRO A 4 17.09 -0.29 -23.77
C PRO A 4 16.38 1.05 -23.53
N PRO A 5 15.99 1.77 -24.60
CA PRO A 5 15.23 3.00 -24.45
C PRO A 5 13.92 2.70 -23.70
N PRO A 6 13.45 3.62 -22.84
CA PRO A 6 12.23 3.42 -22.09
C PRO A 6 11.05 3.19 -23.03
N PRO A 7 10.05 2.39 -22.62
CA PRO A 7 8.89 2.12 -23.45
C PRO A 7 8.18 3.40 -23.86
N ALA A 8 7.85 3.54 -25.15
CA ALA A 8 7.19 4.73 -25.69
C ALA A 8 5.77 4.97 -25.11
N LYS A 9 5.15 3.93 -24.53
CA LYS A 9 3.79 3.98 -23.93
C LYS A 9 3.82 3.73 -22.42
N PHE A 10 4.81 4.31 -21.73
CA PHE A 10 5.03 4.13 -20.29
C PHE A 10 3.76 4.33 -19.45
N GLU A 11 3.00 5.40 -19.71
CA GLU A 11 1.77 5.71 -18.97
C GLU A 11 0.71 4.62 -19.10
N ARG A 12 0.52 4.07 -20.30
CA ARG A 12 -0.45 3.00 -20.55
C ARG A 12 -0.09 1.74 -19.76
N TYR A 13 1.19 1.38 -19.72
CA TYR A 13 1.62 0.21 -18.95
C TYR A 13 1.42 0.41 -17.46
N ASN A 14 1.74 1.60 -16.93
CA ASN A 14 1.51 1.91 -15.53
C ASN A 14 0.03 1.87 -15.15
N ASP A 15 -0.87 2.36 -15.99
CA ASP A 15 -2.31 2.29 -15.72
C ASP A 15 -2.80 0.83 -15.62
N VAL A 16 -2.38 -0.02 -16.55
CA VAL A 16 -2.74 -1.46 -16.53
C VAL A 16 -2.18 -2.16 -15.30
N LEU A 17 -0.91 -1.90 -14.97
CA LEU A 17 -0.27 -2.47 -13.78
C LEU A 17 -0.94 -1.99 -12.51
N LEU A 18 -1.20 -0.69 -12.40
CA LEU A 18 -1.84 -0.08 -11.24
C LEU A 18 -3.22 -0.69 -10.98
N ARG A 19 -4.06 -0.80 -12.00
CA ARG A 19 -5.40 -1.42 -11.88
C ARG A 19 -5.32 -2.87 -11.42
N SER A 20 -4.37 -3.63 -11.96
CA SER A 20 -4.16 -5.03 -11.62
C SER A 20 -3.71 -5.18 -10.17
N VAL A 21 -2.75 -4.35 -9.74
CA VAL A 21 -2.25 -4.32 -8.35
C VAL A 21 -3.36 -3.91 -7.40
N ILE A 22 -4.11 -2.84 -7.66
CA ILE A 22 -5.22 -2.40 -6.81
C ILE A 22 -6.22 -3.54 -6.58
N LYS A 23 -6.59 -4.27 -7.64
CA LYS A 23 -7.53 -5.39 -7.54
C LYS A 23 -7.00 -6.51 -6.64
N VAL A 24 -5.74 -6.90 -6.84
CA VAL A 24 -5.11 -7.98 -6.06
C VAL A 24 -4.93 -7.54 -4.61
N SER A 25 -4.41 -6.34 -4.37
CA SER A 25 -4.20 -5.79 -3.03
C SER A 25 -5.51 -5.65 -2.26
N SER A 26 -6.57 -5.14 -2.90
CA SER A 26 -7.90 -5.01 -2.26
C SER A 26 -8.46 -6.36 -1.83
N LYS A 27 -8.29 -7.40 -2.67
CA LYS A 27 -8.70 -8.76 -2.31
C LYS A 27 -7.83 -9.32 -1.17
N SER A 28 -6.52 -9.10 -1.24
CA SER A 28 -5.57 -9.55 -0.22
C SER A 28 -5.88 -8.96 1.17
N MET A 29 -6.15 -7.65 1.26
CA MET A 29 -6.48 -6.99 2.52
C MET A 29 -7.79 -7.51 3.13
N ARG A 30 -8.82 -7.74 2.30
CA ARG A 30 -10.08 -8.37 2.77
C ARG A 30 -9.85 -9.76 3.35
N ASN A 31 -9.11 -10.59 2.61
CA ASN A 31 -8.77 -11.93 3.07
C ASN A 31 -7.96 -11.90 4.38
N ALA A 32 -7.07 -10.91 4.57
CA ALA A 32 -6.31 -10.76 5.80
C ALA A 32 -7.21 -10.45 7.02
N VAL A 33 -8.27 -9.65 6.83
CA VAL A 33 -9.25 -9.37 7.88
C VAL A 33 -10.08 -10.62 8.19
N GLU A 34 -10.59 -11.30 7.17
CA GLU A 34 -11.36 -12.54 7.33
C GLU A 34 -10.57 -13.61 8.08
N GLU A 35 -9.32 -13.84 7.69
CA GLU A 35 -8.44 -14.80 8.38
C GLU A 35 -8.16 -14.40 9.83
N THR A 36 -8.03 -13.11 10.13
CA THR A 36 -7.88 -12.68 11.51
C THR A 36 -9.15 -12.97 12.30
N MET A 37 -10.34 -12.69 11.75
CA MET A 37 -11.60 -12.97 12.43
C MET A 37 -11.80 -14.47 12.69
N ASP A 38 -11.42 -15.33 11.75
CA ASP A 38 -11.51 -16.78 11.91
C ASP A 38 -10.53 -17.29 12.98
N ASN A 39 -9.29 -16.78 13.00
CA ASN A 39 -8.27 -17.19 13.97
C ASN A 39 -8.58 -16.74 15.41
N TYR A 40 -9.32 -15.65 15.58
CA TYR A 40 -9.62 -15.06 16.88
C TYR A 40 -11.05 -15.34 17.37
N ASN A 41 -11.66 -16.46 16.97
CA ASN A 41 -13.02 -16.86 17.39
C ASN A 41 -14.07 -15.76 17.14
N LYS A 42 -13.98 -15.05 16.01
CA LYS A 42 -14.85 -13.91 15.66
C LYS A 42 -14.75 -12.74 16.64
N ASN A 43 -13.69 -12.66 17.44
CA ASN A 43 -13.40 -11.46 18.20
C ASN A 43 -12.99 -10.35 17.24
N SER A 44 -13.75 -9.25 17.25
CA SER A 44 -13.51 -8.08 16.39
C SER A 44 -12.41 -7.16 16.90
N ASN A 45 -11.88 -7.42 18.09
CA ASN A 45 -10.83 -6.61 18.68
C ASN A 45 -9.49 -6.99 18.05
N MET A 46 -8.87 -6.03 17.38
CA MET A 46 -7.65 -6.23 16.61
C MET A 46 -6.71 -5.07 16.88
N THR A 47 -5.45 -5.38 17.15
CA THR A 47 -4.43 -4.35 17.38
C THR A 47 -3.78 -3.99 16.04
N ALA A 48 -3.80 -2.70 15.70
CA ALA A 48 -3.18 -2.19 14.48
C ALA A 48 -1.93 -1.35 14.81
N THR A 49 -0.85 -1.62 14.09
CA THR A 49 0.39 -0.83 14.09
C THR A 49 0.44 -0.02 12.80
N PHE A 50 0.78 1.26 12.90
CA PHE A 50 0.90 2.16 11.77
C PHE A 50 2.37 2.46 11.50
N ASP A 51 2.84 2.15 10.29
CA ASP A 51 4.19 2.47 9.84
C ASP A 51 4.15 3.39 8.61
N GLY A 52 5.09 4.35 8.55
CA GLY A 52 5.12 5.40 7.55
C GLY A 52 6.46 5.43 6.82
N SER A 53 6.43 5.15 5.52
CA SER A 53 7.60 5.25 4.63
C SER A 53 7.57 6.54 3.81
N ARG A 54 8.72 7.20 3.66
CA ARG A 54 8.86 8.43 2.85
C ARG A 54 9.91 8.24 1.76
N GLN A 55 9.63 8.76 0.57
CA GLN A 55 10.54 8.64 -0.58
C GLN A 55 11.89 9.35 -0.37
N LYS A 56 11.87 10.49 0.34
CA LYS A 56 13.10 11.20 0.73
C LYS A 56 13.19 11.27 2.24
N ARG A 57 14.42 11.23 2.75
CA ARG A 57 14.73 11.45 4.16
C ARG A 57 14.35 12.88 4.56
N CYS A 58 13.83 13.05 5.79
CA CYS A 58 13.36 14.32 6.38
C CYS A 58 12.03 14.87 5.83
N GLN A 59 11.55 15.97 6.41
CA GLN A 59 10.29 16.64 6.07
C GLN A 59 10.25 17.26 4.65
N THR A 60 11.32 17.09 3.86
CA THR A 60 11.47 17.64 2.50
C THR A 60 10.71 16.88 1.42
N SER A 61 10.03 15.77 1.76
CA SER A 61 9.13 15.06 0.85
C SER A 61 7.80 14.74 1.50
N LEU A 62 6.74 15.23 0.86
CA LEU A 62 5.34 14.86 1.13
C LEU A 62 4.90 13.62 0.35
N LYS A 63 5.82 12.98 -0.40
CA LYS A 63 5.60 11.69 -1.04
C LYS A 63 5.98 10.57 -0.08
N GLY A 64 4.98 9.80 0.32
CA GLY A 64 5.13 8.66 1.21
C GLY A 64 3.90 7.76 1.21
N VAL A 65 3.95 6.75 2.05
CA VAL A 65 2.85 5.82 2.29
C VAL A 65 2.80 5.53 3.78
N VAL A 66 1.60 5.45 4.32
CA VAL A 66 1.34 4.95 5.67
C VAL A 66 0.59 3.64 5.53
N SER A 67 1.03 2.58 6.19
CA SER A 67 0.34 1.29 6.21
C SER A 67 -0.10 0.94 7.62
N ALA A 68 -1.34 0.51 7.75
CA ALA A 68 -1.89 -0.12 8.95
C ALA A 68 -1.68 -1.63 8.85
N THR A 69 -1.04 -2.22 9.84
CA THR A 69 -0.71 -3.65 9.88
C THR A 69 -1.28 -4.25 11.15
N CYS A 70 -1.88 -5.43 11.03
CA CYS A 70 -2.26 -6.21 12.20
C CYS A 70 -1.01 -6.59 12.99
N LEU A 71 -0.98 -6.30 14.29
CA LEU A 71 0.13 -6.71 15.14
C LEU A 71 0.21 -8.24 15.26
N GLU A 72 -0.93 -8.90 15.29
CA GLU A 72 -1.05 -10.34 15.55
C GLU A 72 -0.69 -11.19 14.32
N THR A 73 -1.24 -10.83 13.16
CA THR A 73 -1.02 -11.59 11.92
C THR A 73 0.12 -11.04 11.07
N GLY A 74 0.61 -9.83 11.37
CA GLY A 74 1.61 -9.14 10.57
C GLY A 74 1.11 -8.72 9.17
N LYS A 75 -0.19 -8.82 8.91
CA LYS A 75 -0.78 -8.53 7.59
C LYS A 75 -1.24 -7.09 7.48
N VAL A 76 -1.14 -6.53 6.28
CA VAL A 76 -1.62 -5.17 5.98
C VAL A 76 -3.14 -5.16 5.95
N LEU A 77 -3.73 -4.25 6.71
CA LEU A 77 -5.18 -4.01 6.80
C LEU A 77 -5.61 -2.88 5.89
N ASP A 78 -4.80 -1.82 5.86
CA ASP A 78 -5.06 -0.65 5.04
C ASP A 78 -3.77 0.10 4.75
N PHE A 79 -3.80 0.98 3.76
CA PHE A 79 -2.72 1.90 3.48
C PHE A 79 -3.24 3.21 2.90
N GLU A 80 -2.54 4.31 3.20
CA GLU A 80 -2.81 5.63 2.65
C GLU A 80 -1.57 6.16 1.94
N CYS A 81 -1.74 6.51 0.67
CA CYS A 81 -0.69 7.13 -0.12
C CYS A 81 -0.65 8.64 0.15
N LEU A 82 0.39 9.10 0.85
CA LEU A 82 0.65 10.52 1.03
C LEU A 82 1.23 11.07 -0.27
N SER A 83 0.38 11.76 -1.03
CA SER A 83 0.80 12.53 -2.19
C SER A 83 0.04 13.85 -2.24
N LYS A 84 0.69 14.94 -1.81
CA LYS A 84 0.22 16.26 -2.20
C LYS A 84 1.04 16.77 -3.38
N TYR A 85 0.35 16.84 -4.52
CA TYR A 85 0.60 17.86 -5.53
C TYR A 85 0.75 19.20 -4.78
N CYS A 86 1.86 19.90 -4.99
CA CYS A 86 2.00 21.25 -4.45
C CYS A 86 0.94 22.11 -5.15
N PHE A 87 -0.06 22.62 -4.43
CA PHE A 87 -0.69 23.86 -4.87
C PHE A 87 0.37 24.95 -4.66
N LYS A 88 0.79 25.58 -5.75
CA LYS A 88 1.57 26.82 -5.69
C LYS A 88 0.67 27.97 -5.28
#